data_AF-A0A969I9L4-F1
#
_entry.id   AF-A0A969I9L4-F1
#
_cell.length_a   1.000
_cell.length_b   1.000
_cell.length_c   1.000
_cell.angle_alpha   90.00
_cell.angle_beta   90.00
_cell.angle_gamma   90.00
#
_symmetry.space_group_name_H-M   'P 1'
#
loop_
_entity.id
_entity.type
_entity.pdbx_description
1 polymer ?
#
loop_
_entity_poly.entity_id
_entity_poly.type
_entity_poly.pdbx_seq_one_letter_code
_entity_poly.pdbx_strand_id
1 'polypeptide(L)'
;MASSAGFLAFLDEQLAGLGPVSIRRMFGGAGVFADGIMFALVSDDTLYFKVDETTRADFEAEGMGAFTYATKDGRNTLMSYWRAPERLFDGADET
;
A
#
# COMPACT_ATOMS: atom_id res chain seq x y z
N MET A 1 6.40 9.88 8.53
CA MET A 1 6.49 9.35 9.90
C MET A 1 6.37 7.83 9.83
N ALA A 2 6.74 7.11 10.89
CA ALA A 2 6.66 5.65 10.88
C ALA A 2 5.20 5.21 11.06
N SER A 3 4.79 4.16 10.36
CA SER A 3 3.44 3.59 10.46
C SER A 3 3.11 3.18 11.91
N SER A 4 1.91 3.52 12.33
CA SER A 4 1.36 3.23 13.66
C SER A 4 1.22 1.71 13.84
N ALA A 5 1.55 1.20 15.03
CA ALA A 5 1.42 -0.23 15.32
C ALA A 5 -0.02 -0.73 15.15
N GLY A 6 -1.03 0.10 15.49
CA GLY A 6 -2.44 -0.22 15.32
C GLY A 6 -2.85 -0.39 13.85
N PHE A 7 -2.32 0.44 12.95
CA PHE A 7 -2.60 0.31 11.52
C PHE A 7 -1.98 -0.96 10.93
N LEU A 8 -0.78 -1.34 11.37
CA LEU A 8 -0.17 -2.60 10.94
C LEU A 8 -0.97 -3.81 11.42
N ALA A 9 -1.51 -3.78 12.64
CA ALA A 9 -2.37 -4.84 13.16
C ALA A 9 -3.71 -4.92 12.40
N PHE A 10 -4.32 -3.77 12.09
CA PHE A 10 -5.52 -3.70 11.26
C PHE A 10 -5.29 -4.30 9.87
N LEU A 11 -4.16 -3.97 9.23
CA LEU A 11 -3.80 -4.54 7.94
C LEU A 11 -3.57 -6.05 8.02
N ASP A 12 -2.90 -6.54 9.06
CA ASP A 12 -2.69 -7.97 9.28
C ASP A 12 -4.03 -8.72 9.35
N GLU A 13 -5.00 -8.17 10.09
CA GLU A 13 -6.33 -8.75 10.25
C GLU A 13 -7.16 -8.70 8.95
N GLN A 14 -7.17 -7.56 8.25
CA GLN A 14 -7.86 -7.40 6.96
C GLN A 14 -7.27 -8.31 5.88
N LEU A 15 -5.95 -8.50 5.89
CA LEU A 15 -5.24 -9.30 4.90
C LEU A 15 -5.14 -10.78 5.29
N ALA A 16 -5.61 -11.17 6.48
CA ALA A 16 -5.63 -12.57 6.92
C ALA A 16 -6.40 -13.48 5.95
N GLY A 17 -7.39 -12.93 5.23
CA GLY A 17 -8.13 -13.65 4.19
C GLY A 17 -7.33 -13.96 2.91
N LEU A 18 -6.23 -13.26 2.66
CA LEU A 18 -5.35 -13.48 1.49
C LEU A 18 -4.30 -14.59 1.74
N GLY A 19 -4.16 -15.07 2.97
CA GLY A 19 -3.21 -16.11 3.37
C GLY A 19 -2.06 -15.59 4.23
N PRO A 20 -0.90 -16.26 4.26
CA PRO A 20 0.23 -15.86 5.11
C PRO A 20 0.84 -14.54 4.63
N VAL A 21 0.43 -13.45 5.29
CA VAL A 21 0.95 -12.11 5.07
C VAL A 21 2.05 -11.79 6.08
N SER A 22 3.08 -11.08 5.63
CA SER A 22 4.22 -10.64 6.44
C SER A 22 4.45 -9.16 6.21
N ILE A 23 4.43 -8.38 7.29
CA ILE A 23 4.66 -6.94 7.24
C ILE A 23 6.07 -6.65 7.75
N ARG A 24 6.93 -6.08 6.90
CA ARG A 24 8.32 -5.72 7.25
C ARG A 24 8.56 -4.23 7.13
N ARG A 25 8.96 -3.58 8.23
CA ARG A 25 9.37 -2.18 8.23
C ARG A 25 10.61 -1.98 7.33
N MET A 26 10.53 -1.04 6.38
CA MET A 26 11.60 -0.72 5.44
C MET A 26 11.62 0.79 5.14
N PHE A 27 12.79 1.43 5.29
CA PHE A 27 13.08 2.82 4.88
C PHE A 27 11.98 3.86 5.16
N GLY A 28 11.51 3.93 6.41
CA GLY A 28 10.51 4.94 6.83
C GLY A 28 9.06 4.56 6.59
N GLY A 29 8.80 3.38 6.01
CA GLY A 29 7.49 2.74 5.92
C GLY A 29 7.52 1.25 6.34
N ALA A 30 6.60 0.46 5.80
CA ALA A 30 6.54 -1.00 5.96
C ALA A 30 6.07 -1.67 4.66
N GLY A 31 6.85 -2.62 4.12
CA GLY A 31 6.42 -3.46 3.00
C GLY A 31 5.51 -4.60 3.47
N VAL A 32 4.48 -4.90 2.70
CA VAL A 32 3.53 -5.99 2.93
C VAL A 32 3.77 -7.08 1.89
N PHE A 33 4.01 -8.29 2.38
CA PHE A 33 4.38 -9.45 1.57
C PHE A 33 3.33 -10.53 1.75
N ALA A 34 2.80 -11.08 0.67
CA ALA A 34 1.95 -12.29 0.69
C ALA A 34 2.73 -13.41 0.02
N ASP A 35 2.90 -14.54 0.72
CA ASP A 35 3.66 -15.69 0.20
C ASP A 35 5.09 -15.34 -0.26
N GLY A 36 5.72 -14.35 0.39
CA GLY A 36 7.05 -13.84 0.04
C GLY A 36 7.09 -12.83 -1.12
N ILE A 37 5.94 -12.52 -1.75
CA ILE A 37 5.82 -11.54 -2.83
C ILE A 37 5.34 -10.20 -2.25
N MET A 38 6.10 -9.13 -2.52
CA MET A 38 5.70 -7.77 -2.13
C MET A 38 4.57 -7.27 -3.04
N PHE A 39 3.38 -7.12 -2.49
CA PHE A 39 2.19 -6.64 -3.21
C PHE A 39 1.69 -5.28 -2.72
N ALA A 40 2.08 -4.86 -1.51
CA ALA A 40 1.75 -3.54 -1.00
C ALA A 40 2.87 -2.96 -0.13
N LEU A 41 2.80 -1.66 0.13
CA LEU A 41 3.62 -0.97 1.10
C LEU A 41 2.77 0.01 1.91
N VAL A 42 3.21 0.31 3.10
CA VAL A 42 2.60 1.22 4.05
C VAL A 42 3.60 2.34 4.29
N SER A 43 3.15 3.58 4.16
CA SER A 43 3.95 4.74 4.52
C SER A 43 3.02 5.78 5.08
N ASP A 44 3.38 6.41 6.21
CA ASP A 44 2.57 7.48 6.81
C ASP A 44 1.09 7.06 7.03
N ASP A 45 0.89 5.88 7.63
CA ASP A 45 -0.44 5.26 7.83
C ASP A 45 -1.29 5.12 6.55
N THR A 46 -0.64 5.19 5.38
CA THR A 46 -1.28 5.04 4.08
C THR A 46 -0.80 3.77 3.42
N LEU A 47 -1.74 2.92 2.98
CA LEU A 47 -1.45 1.72 2.19
C LEU A 47 -1.37 2.09 0.70
N TYR A 48 -0.34 1.58 0.05
CA TYR A 48 -0.09 1.70 -1.37
C TYR A 48 -0.01 0.30 -1.97
N PHE A 49 -0.90 0.01 -2.92
CA PHE A 49 -0.86 -1.26 -3.63
C PHE A 49 0.09 -1.17 -4.82
N LYS A 50 0.76 -2.28 -5.10
CA LYS A 50 1.46 -2.45 -6.36
C LYS A 50 0.41 -2.63 -7.45
N VAL A 51 0.36 -1.70 -8.39
CA VAL A 51 -0.51 -1.79 -9.58
C VAL A 51 0.31 -2.27 -10.76
N ASP A 52 -0.32 -3.08 -11.60
CA ASP A 52 0.24 -3.50 -12.88
C ASP A 52 -0.09 -2.48 -13.97
N GLU A 53 0.55 -2.58 -15.13
CA GLU A 53 0.36 -1.64 -16.24
C GLU A 53 -1.11 -1.54 -16.71
N THR A 54 -1.89 -2.61 -16.54
CA THR A 54 -3.32 -2.66 -16.87
C THR A 54 -4.20 -1.95 -15.84
N THR A 55 -3.89 -2.04 -14.55
CA THR A 55 -4.63 -1.33 -13.50
C THR A 55 -4.17 0.10 -13.34
N ARG A 56 -2.93 0.41 -13.70
CA ARG A 56 -2.37 1.77 -13.63
C ARG A 56 -3.22 2.79 -14.39
N ALA A 57 -3.74 2.45 -15.57
CA ALA A 57 -4.53 3.39 -16.36
C ALA A 57 -5.83 3.83 -15.63
N ASP A 58 -6.47 2.91 -14.90
CA ASP A 58 -7.65 3.19 -14.09
C ASP A 58 -7.32 4.12 -12.91
N PHE A 59 -6.23 3.83 -12.21
CA PHE A 59 -5.77 4.65 -11.07
C PHE A 59 -5.28 6.05 -11.51
N GLU A 60 -4.65 6.15 -12.69
CA GLU A 60 -4.22 7.42 -13.30
C GLU A 60 -5.44 8.24 -13.74
N ALA A 61 -6.47 7.59 -14.29
CA ALA A 61 -7.73 8.23 -14.65
C ALA A 61 -8.51 8.74 -13.41
N GLU A 62 -8.44 8.03 -12.29
CA GLU A 62 -8.98 8.49 -11.00
C GLU A 62 -8.14 9.59 -10.33
N GLY A 63 -6.99 9.95 -10.90
CA GLY A 63 -6.11 10.99 -10.36
C GLY A 63 -5.48 10.61 -9.01
N MET A 64 -5.39 9.31 -8.71
CA MET A 64 -4.77 8.85 -7.47
C MET A 64 -3.28 9.21 -7.45
N GLY A 65 -2.75 9.67 -6.32
CA GLY A 65 -1.34 10.02 -6.25
C GLY A 65 -0.45 8.78 -6.28
N ALA A 66 0.44 8.68 -7.28
CA ALA A 66 1.53 7.72 -7.25
C ALA A 66 2.42 7.95 -6.02
N PHE A 67 2.91 6.86 -5.42
CA PHE A 67 3.71 6.93 -4.21
C PHE A 67 5.00 7.71 -4.49
N THR A 68 5.19 8.81 -3.78
CA THR A 68 6.37 9.66 -3.91
C THR A 68 7.08 9.73 -2.58
N TYR A 69 8.38 9.41 -2.58
CA TYR A 69 9.21 9.47 -1.39
C TYR A 69 10.45 10.33 -1.63
N ALA A 70 10.93 10.96 -0.57
CA ALA A 70 12.16 11.73 -0.62
C ALA A 70 13.37 10.78 -0.59
N THR A 71 14.23 10.89 -1.61
CA THR A 71 15.53 10.23 -1.68
C THR A 71 16.65 11.24 -1.46
N LYS A 72 17.87 10.73 -1.24
CA LYS A 72 19.06 11.58 -1.07
C LYS A 72 19.35 12.46 -2.31
N ASP A 73 18.86 12.04 -3.48
CA ASP A 73 19.01 12.71 -4.78
C ASP A 73 17.80 13.56 -5.19
N GLY A 74 16.71 13.57 -4.40
CA GLY A 74 15.51 14.36 -4.72
C GLY A 74 14.21 13.69 -4.29
N ARG A 75 13.17 13.76 -5.13
CA ARG A 75 11.91 13.04 -4.94
C ARG A 75 11.84 11.94 -5.98
N ASN A 76 11.63 10.71 -5.54
CA ASN A 76 11.40 9.59 -6.44
C ASN A 76 9.93 9.18 -6.39
N THR A 77 9.31 9.10 -7.56
CA THR A 77 7.91 8.68 -7.70
C THR A 77 7.88 7.27 -8.26
N LEU A 78 7.33 6.35 -7.47
CA LEU A 78 7.12 4.98 -7.89
C LEU A 78 5.77 4.88 -8.61
N MET A 79 5.82 4.90 -9.94
CA MET A 79 4.66 4.70 -10.82
C MET A 79 4.03 3.29 -10.70
N SER A 80 4.68 2.37 -9.99
CA SER A 80 4.15 1.03 -9.72
C SER A 80 3.36 0.95 -8.40
N TYR A 81 3.43 1.97 -7.54
CA TYR A 81 2.76 1.96 -6.24
C TYR A 81 1.80 3.13 -6.15
N TRP A 82 0.52 2.84 -5.98
CA TRP A 82 -0.53 3.84 -5.96
C TRP A 82 -1.31 3.74 -4.66
N ARG A 83 -1.77 4.89 -4.15
CA ARG A 83 -2.57 4.92 -2.92
C ARG A 83 -3.82 4.08 -3.14
N ALA A 84 -4.09 3.17 -2.21
CA ALA A 84 -5.31 2.39 -2.24
C ALA A 84 -6.53 3.34 -2.14
N PRO A 85 -7.52 3.27 -3.05
CA PRO A 85 -8.74 4.05 -2.92
C PRO A 85 -9.38 3.81 -1.55
N GLU A 86 -9.92 4.87 -0.95
CA GLU A 86 -10.63 4.77 0.33
C GLU A 86 -11.83 3.81 0.23
N ARG A 87 -12.43 3.70 -0.96
CA ARG A 87 -13.49 2.72 -1.27
C ARG A 87 -13.10 1.25 -1.06
N LEU A 88 -11.82 0.89 -1.17
CA LEU A 88 -11.36 -0.48 -0.90
C LEU A 88 -11.38 -0.79 0.60
N PHE A 89 -11.30 0.23 1.45
CA PHE A 89 -11.42 0.08 2.90
C PHE A 89 -12.88 0.19 3.35
N ASP A 90 -13.69 0.94 2.62
CA ASP A 90 -15.11 1.16 2.92
C ASP A 90 -15.99 -0.07 2.57
N GLY A 91 -15.60 -0.86 1.58
CA GLY A 91 -16.39 -2.00 1.07
C GLY A 91 -16.36 -3.31 1.88
N ALA A 92 -15.98 -3.29 3.17
CA ALA A 92 -16.08 -4.47 4.03
C ALA A 92 -17.46 -4.61 4.71
N ASP A 93 -18.35 -3.63 4.54
CA ASP A 93 -19.71 -3.65 5.08
C ASP A 93 -20.70 -3.36 3.95
N GLU A 94 -21.20 -4.40 3.30
CA GLU A 94 -22.51 -4.40 2.61
C GLU A 94 -22.91 -5.87 2.39
N THR A 95 -23.59 -6.44 3.40
CA THR A 95 -24.33 -7.72 3.33
C THR A 95 -25.73 -7.49 2.78
#